data_AF-S2NYB4-F1
#
_entry.id   AF-S2NYB4-F1
#
_cell.length_a   1.000
_cell.length_b   1.000
_cell.length_c   1.000
_cell.angle_alpha   90.00
_cell.angle_beta   90.00
_cell.angle_gamma   90.00
#
_symmetry.space_group_name_H-M   'P 1'
#
loop_
_entity.id
_entity.type
_entity.pdbx_description
1 polymer ?
#
loop_
_entity_poly.entity_id
_entity_poly.type
_entity_poly.pdbx_seq_one_letter_code
_entity_poly.pdbx_strand_id
1 'polypeptide(L)'
;MYAKFECSRKLRQFLKKKRQLSLSEAEKMISAADDYAIQHHFKEDVNFKIIGQDGIEYEDNLPIGTGQGWLHNLLLILDHAYQTVLSDQSPEAFKAFSDRVRQELTIEEQPKAVQETLPVVARQEKAHHLKPIVSKEEEAVRKAESSAPAAAKQKPQESRKGSLRRRVRKEPMWRLPHLERPQIGVSAQIVKRFVLAAATILVVAIFMLFLMRPKPVPSYQTLIQNASYVQAAKLYPSKHRDIEARLVKDNDEKSLAAFVQKYPSNNGRFDLAYMQKKFSTVISVSQDADLTAVRKVKLAISYIYQNQPENALTINSEIKSPQLQQLIFLALIHEGKLDQAATLAKSMNNKDADKVLEVGKTYQAAYEKAKADANNPKLSETDRKQALKDQHNWLALRKSLGGKSPYEESTNE
;
A
#
# COMPACT_ATOMS: atom_id res chain seq x y z
N MET A 1 -15.61 -10.45 18.47
CA MET A 1 -14.38 -10.77 17.69
C MET A 1 -13.15 -10.37 18.51
N TYR A 2 -11.93 -10.75 18.13
CA TYR A 2 -10.72 -10.26 18.83
C TYR A 2 -9.53 -10.12 17.89
N ALA A 3 -8.56 -9.31 18.30
CA ALA A 3 -7.37 -8.98 17.52
C ALA A 3 -6.08 -9.58 18.13
N LYS A 4 -5.09 -9.83 17.26
CA LYS A 4 -3.75 -10.28 17.63
C LYS A 4 -2.67 -9.53 16.84
N PHE A 5 -1.54 -9.32 17.51
CA PHE A 5 -0.33 -8.74 16.93
C PHE A 5 0.83 -9.74 16.97
N GLU A 6 1.50 -9.89 15.84
CA GLU A 6 2.79 -10.55 15.71
C GLU A 6 3.84 -9.48 15.36
N CYS A 7 4.60 -9.07 16.38
CA CYS A 7 5.57 -7.97 16.30
C CYS A 7 6.96 -8.39 16.81
N SER A 8 7.99 -7.62 16.43
CA SER A 8 9.37 -7.80 16.86
C SER A 8 9.53 -7.59 18.37
N ARG A 9 10.70 -7.97 18.90
CA ARG A 9 11.00 -7.86 20.33
C ARG A 9 10.90 -6.42 20.87
N LYS A 10 11.09 -5.40 20.03
CA LYS A 10 11.04 -3.97 20.42
C LYS A 10 9.60 -3.53 20.71
N LEU A 11 8.69 -3.68 19.73
CA LEU A 11 7.27 -3.34 19.91
C LEU A 11 6.57 -4.28 20.91
N ARG A 12 7.02 -5.53 21.02
CA ARG A 12 6.48 -6.49 21.99
C ARG A 12 6.68 -6.09 23.46
N GLN A 13 7.71 -5.30 23.76
CA GLN A 13 7.89 -4.73 25.12
C GLN A 13 6.88 -3.62 25.42
N PHE A 14 6.51 -2.83 24.40
CA PHE A 14 5.53 -1.74 24.50
C PHE A 14 4.09 -2.27 24.57
N LEU A 15 3.73 -3.22 23.72
CA LEU A 15 2.34 -3.70 23.54
C LEU A 15 1.82 -4.58 24.70
N LYS A 16 2.67 -4.94 25.68
CA LYS A 16 2.40 -5.86 26.80
C LYS A 16 1.86 -7.25 26.36
N LYS A 17 2.01 -8.27 27.22
CA LYS A 17 1.76 -9.70 26.91
C LYS A 17 0.28 -10.10 26.72
N LYS A 18 -0.66 -9.18 26.41
CA LYS A 18 -2.04 -9.61 26.12
C LYS A 18 -2.06 -10.26 24.73
N ARG A 19 -2.22 -11.59 24.70
CA ARG A 19 -2.25 -12.40 23.47
C ARG A 19 -3.56 -12.26 22.68
N GLN A 20 -4.58 -11.64 23.26
CA GLN A 20 -5.89 -11.41 22.67
C GLN A 20 -6.37 -10.05 23.15
N LEU A 21 -6.77 -9.21 22.21
CA LEU A 21 -7.22 -7.84 22.48
C LEU A 21 -8.61 -7.66 21.91
N SER A 22 -9.43 -6.86 22.62
CA SER A 22 -10.68 -6.39 22.04
C SER A 22 -10.39 -5.51 20.82
N LEU A 23 -11.38 -5.27 19.95
CA LEU A 23 -11.14 -4.49 18.74
C LEU A 23 -10.81 -3.03 19.07
N SER A 24 -11.47 -2.46 20.07
CA SER A 24 -11.18 -1.09 20.56
C SER A 24 -9.84 -0.98 21.29
N GLU A 25 -9.42 -2.02 22.04
CA GLU A 25 -8.09 -2.10 22.63
C GLU A 25 -7.01 -2.17 21.54
N ALA A 26 -7.26 -2.95 20.49
CA ALA A 26 -6.33 -3.09 19.36
C ALA A 26 -6.17 -1.79 18.57
N GLU A 27 -7.26 -1.07 18.29
CA GLU A 27 -7.19 0.24 17.61
C GLU A 27 -6.31 1.23 18.38
N LYS A 28 -6.55 1.38 19.69
CA LYS A 28 -5.74 2.25 20.56
C LYS A 28 -4.28 1.82 20.58
N MET A 29 -4.03 0.51 20.58
CA MET A 29 -2.67 -0.02 20.58
C MET A 29 -1.93 0.19 19.26
N ILE A 30 -2.61 0.13 18.11
CA ILE A 30 -2.00 0.40 16.80
C ILE A 30 -1.62 1.87 16.71
N SER A 31 -2.53 2.79 17.06
CA SER A 31 -2.25 4.22 17.10
C SER A 31 -1.06 4.52 18.03
N ALA A 32 -1.08 4.00 19.25
CA ALA A 32 0.00 4.22 20.21
C ALA A 32 1.34 3.61 19.75
N ALA A 33 1.31 2.51 19.00
CA ALA A 33 2.51 1.88 18.45
C ALA A 33 3.12 2.70 17.31
N ASP A 34 2.28 3.27 16.43
CA ASP A 34 2.72 4.16 15.35
C ASP A 34 3.36 5.43 15.93
N ASP A 35 2.69 6.06 16.89
CA ASP A 35 3.21 7.24 17.62
C ASP A 35 4.55 6.94 18.30
N TYR A 36 4.64 5.81 19.00
CA TYR A 36 5.87 5.38 19.67
C TYR A 36 7.01 5.15 18.66
N ALA A 37 6.74 4.48 17.55
CA ALA A 37 7.73 4.22 16.52
C ALA A 37 8.21 5.50 15.83
N ILE A 38 7.31 6.46 15.59
CA ILE A 38 7.63 7.80 15.08
C ILE A 38 8.55 8.56 16.06
N GLN A 39 8.18 8.61 17.34
CA GLN A 39 8.95 9.29 18.39
C GLN A 39 10.34 8.70 18.57
N HIS A 40 10.50 7.39 18.38
CA HIS A 40 11.76 6.67 18.52
C HIS A 40 12.47 6.42 17.17
N HIS A 41 12.02 7.04 16.08
CA HIS A 41 12.61 7.02 14.75
C HIS A 41 12.91 5.61 14.19
N PHE A 42 11.98 4.66 14.35
CA PHE A 42 12.08 3.35 13.73
C PHE A 42 10.81 2.99 12.97
N LYS A 43 10.93 2.05 12.02
CA LYS A 43 9.82 1.54 11.21
C LYS A 43 9.79 0.02 11.29
N GLU A 44 8.60 -0.56 11.33
CA GLU A 44 8.42 -2.00 11.42
C GLU A 44 7.07 -2.43 10.83
N ASP A 45 7.08 -3.51 10.06
CA ASP A 45 5.85 -4.16 9.62
C ASP A 45 5.34 -5.11 10.71
N VAL A 46 4.15 -4.82 11.25
CA VAL A 46 3.49 -5.62 12.27
C VAL A 46 2.39 -6.44 11.64
N ASN A 47 2.49 -7.77 11.75
CA ASN A 47 1.42 -8.64 11.30
C ASN A 47 0.24 -8.53 12.27
N PHE A 48 -0.90 -8.12 11.74
CA PHE A 48 -2.13 -7.87 12.46
C PHE A 48 -3.23 -8.81 11.97
N LYS A 49 -3.89 -9.48 12.91
CA LYS A 49 -4.92 -10.48 12.63
C LYS A 49 -6.21 -10.15 13.38
N ILE A 50 -7.34 -10.24 12.70
CA ILE A 50 -8.67 -10.26 13.33
C ILE A 50 -9.20 -11.69 13.24
N ILE A 51 -9.57 -12.23 14.39
CA ILE A 51 -10.05 -13.59 14.55
C ILE A 51 -11.52 -13.54 14.99
N GLY A 52 -12.37 -14.18 14.19
CA GLY A 52 -13.78 -14.36 14.48
C GLY A 52 -14.11 -15.73 15.04
N GLN A 53 -15.36 -16.17 14.87
CA GLN A 53 -15.84 -17.45 15.41
C GLN A 53 -15.32 -18.65 14.61
N ASP A 54 -15.18 -18.49 13.29
CA ASP A 54 -14.82 -19.56 12.35
C ASP A 54 -13.34 -19.58 11.95
N GLY A 55 -12.52 -18.65 12.48
CA GLY A 55 -11.08 -18.60 12.20
C GLY A 55 -10.55 -17.17 11.99
N ILE A 56 -9.44 -17.07 11.25
CA ILE A 56 -8.84 -15.78 10.86
C ILE A 56 -9.74 -15.16 9.79
N GLU A 57 -10.39 -14.04 10.11
CA GLU A 57 -11.24 -13.31 9.16
C GLU A 57 -10.47 -12.20 8.44
N TYR A 58 -9.35 -11.74 9.01
CA TYR A 58 -8.49 -10.74 8.41
C TYR A 58 -7.04 -10.90 8.88
N GLU A 59 -6.09 -10.73 7.97
CA GLU A 59 -4.66 -10.70 8.24
C GLU A 59 -3.98 -9.71 7.30
N ASP A 60 -3.19 -8.79 7.86
CA ASP A 60 -2.43 -7.81 7.08
C ASP A 60 -1.14 -7.39 7.80
N ASN A 61 -0.18 -6.83 7.06
CA ASN A 61 1.07 -6.29 7.61
C ASN A 61 0.97 -4.75 7.69
N LEU A 62 0.85 -4.24 8.91
CA LEU A 62 0.71 -2.81 9.17
C LEU A 62 2.09 -2.14 9.24
N PRO A 63 2.37 -1.11 8.42
CA PRO A 63 3.66 -0.42 8.42
C PRO A 63 3.74 0.62 9.55
N ILE A 64 4.07 0.17 10.76
CA ILE A 64 4.20 1.00 11.96
C ILE A 64 5.45 1.90 11.87
N GLY A 65 5.35 3.14 12.34
CA GLY A 65 6.39 4.18 12.27
C GLY A 65 6.33 5.01 10.98
N THR A 66 5.25 4.91 10.20
CA THR A 66 5.11 5.61 8.92
C THR A 66 4.25 6.87 9.00
N GLY A 67 3.48 7.06 10.07
CA GLY A 67 2.59 8.22 10.22
C GLY A 67 1.42 8.20 9.24
N GLN A 68 1.02 7.00 8.82
CA GLN A 68 -0.09 6.82 7.90
C GLN A 68 -1.41 6.99 8.65
N GLY A 69 -2.20 7.99 8.26
CA GLY A 69 -3.43 8.34 8.97
C GLY A 69 -4.47 7.23 9.05
N TRP A 70 -4.43 6.26 8.12
CA TRP A 70 -5.32 5.10 8.15
C TRP A 70 -4.97 4.08 9.24
N LEU A 71 -3.75 4.10 9.82
CA LEU A 71 -3.35 3.21 10.91
C LEU A 71 -4.05 3.53 12.25
N HIS A 72 -4.71 4.68 12.35
CA HIS A 72 -5.24 5.18 13.62
C HIS A 72 -6.69 4.77 13.88
N ASN A 73 -7.30 4.05 12.94
CA ASN A 73 -8.68 3.60 13.05
C ASN A 73 -8.82 2.24 12.37
N LEU A 74 -9.41 1.27 13.06
CA LEU A 74 -9.51 -0.09 12.57
C LEU A 74 -10.34 -0.18 11.29
N LEU A 75 -11.39 0.62 11.14
CA LEU A 75 -12.19 0.67 9.91
C LEU A 75 -11.41 1.29 8.75
N LEU A 76 -10.51 2.24 9.01
CA LEU A 76 -9.63 2.80 7.98
C LEU A 76 -8.53 1.82 7.57
N ILE A 77 -8.01 1.00 8.49
CA ILE A 77 -7.11 -0.11 8.18
C ILE A 77 -7.79 -1.09 7.23
N LEU A 78 -9.02 -1.49 7.56
CA LEU A 78 -9.80 -2.40 6.72
C LEU A 78 -10.08 -1.79 5.35
N ASP A 79 -10.52 -0.53 5.28
CA ASP A 79 -10.77 0.17 4.01
C ASP A 79 -9.50 0.28 3.15
N HIS A 80 -8.36 0.61 3.75
CA HIS A 80 -7.07 0.63 3.07
C HIS A 80 -6.69 -0.76 2.53
N ALA A 81 -6.85 -1.82 3.32
CA ALA A 81 -6.52 -3.17 2.90
C ALA A 81 -7.45 -3.70 1.79
N TYR A 82 -8.72 -3.32 1.79
CA TYR A 82 -9.62 -3.60 0.67
C TYR A 82 -9.14 -2.95 -0.63
N GLN A 83 -8.69 -1.70 -0.56
CA GLN A 83 -8.23 -0.94 -1.72
C GLN A 83 -6.85 -1.38 -2.23
N THR A 84 -6.02 -2.01 -1.39
CA THR A 84 -4.60 -2.27 -1.70
C THR A 84 -4.22 -3.75 -1.74
N VAL A 85 -4.90 -4.62 -0.99
CA VAL A 85 -4.53 -6.05 -0.80
C VAL A 85 -5.65 -7.02 -1.20
N LEU A 86 -6.92 -6.63 -1.03
CA LEU A 86 -8.09 -7.54 -1.19
C LEU A 86 -9.00 -7.19 -2.38
N SER A 87 -8.48 -6.52 -3.42
CA SER A 87 -9.26 -6.08 -4.60
C SER A 87 -9.99 -7.20 -5.34
N ASP A 88 -9.58 -8.46 -5.12
CA ASP A 88 -10.10 -9.64 -5.79
C ASP A 88 -11.22 -10.34 -4.99
N GLN A 89 -11.54 -9.88 -3.78
CA GLN A 89 -12.63 -10.43 -2.96
C GLN A 89 -13.98 -9.74 -3.26
N SER A 90 -15.08 -10.48 -3.08
CA SER A 90 -16.44 -9.94 -3.25
C SER A 90 -16.63 -8.68 -2.39
N PRO A 91 -16.99 -7.53 -3.01
CA PRO A 91 -17.29 -6.30 -2.28
C PRO A 91 -18.36 -6.48 -1.20
N GLU A 92 -19.30 -7.42 -1.41
CA GLU A 92 -20.37 -7.71 -0.44
C GLU A 92 -19.84 -8.44 0.79
N ALA A 93 -18.91 -9.39 0.61
CA ALA A 93 -18.30 -10.13 1.70
C ALA A 93 -17.44 -9.22 2.59
N PHE A 94 -16.64 -8.35 1.97
CA PHE A 94 -15.82 -7.39 2.70
C PHE A 94 -16.67 -6.32 3.42
N LYS A 95 -17.75 -5.86 2.79
CA LYS A 95 -18.71 -4.95 3.41
C LYS A 95 -19.38 -5.60 4.63
N ALA A 96 -19.87 -6.84 4.49
CA ALA A 96 -20.45 -7.58 5.60
C ALA A 96 -19.46 -7.81 6.75
N PHE A 97 -18.19 -8.03 6.45
CA PHE A 97 -17.13 -8.13 7.45
C PHE A 97 -16.88 -6.78 8.17
N SER A 98 -16.75 -5.70 7.41
CA SER A 98 -16.55 -4.36 7.95
C SER A 98 -17.73 -3.91 8.82
N ASP A 99 -18.95 -4.26 8.43
CA ASP A 99 -20.18 -3.99 9.20
C ASP A 99 -20.18 -4.75 10.54
N ARG A 100 -19.71 -6.01 10.57
CA ARG A 100 -19.53 -6.78 11.81
C ARG A 100 -18.48 -6.15 12.73
N VAL A 101 -17.33 -5.75 12.19
CA VAL A 101 -16.27 -5.05 12.94
C VAL A 101 -16.80 -3.75 13.54
N ARG A 102 -17.56 -2.97 12.76
CA ARG A 102 -18.20 -1.72 13.22
C ARG A 102 -19.22 -1.98 14.34
N GLN A 103 -20.03 -3.02 14.22
CA GLN A 103 -21.02 -3.38 15.24
C GLN A 103 -20.35 -3.79 16.55
N GLU A 104 -19.28 -4.58 16.50
CA GLU A 104 -18.50 -5.00 17.68
C GLU A 104 -17.81 -3.80 18.35
N LEU A 105 -17.22 -2.87 17.58
CA LEU A 105 -16.66 -1.62 18.12
C LEU A 105 -17.74 -0.78 18.84
N THR A 106 -18.93 -0.69 18.25
CA THR A 106 -20.07 0.04 18.85
C THR A 106 -20.54 -0.59 20.16
N ILE A 107 -20.50 -1.92 20.27
CA ILE A 107 -20.87 -2.66 21.49
C ILE A 107 -19.81 -2.48 22.58
N GLU A 108 -18.52 -2.49 22.22
CA GLU A 108 -17.40 -2.31 23.13
C GLU A 108 -17.32 -0.89 23.73
N GLU A 109 -17.81 0.14 23.02
CA GLU A 109 -17.79 1.54 23.46
C GLU A 109 -18.95 1.94 24.40
N GLN A 110 -19.97 1.11 24.58
CA GLN A 110 -21.07 1.42 25.51
C GLN A 110 -20.65 1.27 26.98
N PRO A 111 -21.13 2.15 27.89
CA PRO A 111 -20.85 2.03 29.32
C PRO A 111 -21.42 0.71 29.87
N LYS A 112 -20.67 0.05 30.76
CA LYS A 112 -21.01 -1.27 31.36
C LYS A 112 -22.44 -1.37 31.91
N ALA A 113 -23.06 -0.26 32.35
CA ALA A 113 -24.43 -0.21 32.84
C ALA A 113 -25.52 -0.45 31.77
N VAL A 114 -25.19 -0.32 30.47
CA VAL A 114 -26.12 -0.54 29.34
C VAL A 114 -25.91 -1.93 28.70
N GLN A 115 -24.73 -2.53 28.86
CA GLN A 115 -24.46 -3.90 28.41
C GLN A 115 -25.27 -4.97 29.18
N GLU A 116 -25.74 -4.65 30.40
CA GLU A 116 -26.58 -5.55 31.22
C GLU A 116 -28.09 -5.38 30.99
N THR A 117 -28.54 -4.38 30.23
CA THR A 117 -29.99 -4.08 30.04
C THR A 117 -30.51 -4.33 28.63
N LEU A 118 -29.67 -4.79 27.69
CA LEU A 118 -30.15 -5.30 26.41
C LEU A 118 -30.70 -6.73 26.58
N PRO A 119 -31.93 -7.03 26.12
CA PRO A 119 -32.50 -8.36 26.27
C PRO A 119 -31.61 -9.37 25.55
N VAL A 120 -31.29 -10.44 26.26
CA VAL A 120 -30.68 -11.68 25.75
C VAL A 120 -31.68 -12.36 24.80
N VAL A 121 -31.92 -11.77 23.64
CA VAL A 121 -32.80 -12.32 22.59
C VAL A 121 -32.10 -12.10 21.25
N ALA A 122 -31.04 -12.88 21.06
CA ALA A 122 -30.41 -13.19 19.76
C ALA A 122 -29.31 -14.27 19.92
N ARG A 123 -28.82 -14.51 21.15
CA ARG A 123 -28.03 -15.69 21.51
C ARG A 123 -28.95 -16.80 22.03
N GLN A 124 -29.66 -17.47 21.14
CA GLN A 124 -30.25 -18.83 21.27
C GLN A 124 -31.55 -18.90 20.46
N GLU A 125 -31.44 -19.27 19.18
CA GLU A 125 -32.47 -20.13 18.56
C GLU A 125 -31.92 -20.72 17.25
N LYS A 126 -31.12 -21.78 17.41
CA LYS A 126 -31.23 -23.05 16.66
C LYS A 126 -30.06 -23.95 17.06
N ALA A 127 -30.20 -24.50 18.26
CA ALA A 127 -29.57 -25.77 18.60
C ALA A 127 -30.47 -26.45 19.63
N HIS A 128 -31.43 -27.25 19.15
CA HIS A 128 -31.75 -28.56 19.72
C HIS A 128 -32.66 -29.27 18.72
N HIS A 129 -32.04 -30.18 17.96
CA HIS A 129 -32.42 -31.59 17.79
C HIS A 129 -31.79 -32.08 16.50
N LEU A 130 -30.58 -32.61 16.62
CA LEU A 130 -30.24 -33.96 16.19
C LEU A 130 -28.83 -34.27 16.72
N LYS A 131 -28.78 -35.24 17.64
CA LYS A 131 -27.53 -35.87 18.07
C LYS A 131 -26.97 -36.72 16.93
N PRO A 132 -25.64 -36.96 16.97
CA PRO A 132 -24.88 -37.48 15.85
C PRO A 132 -24.98 -38.99 15.75
N ILE A 133 -25.10 -39.50 14.53
CA ILE A 133 -24.67 -40.86 14.18
C ILE A 133 -23.41 -40.70 13.35
N VAL A 134 -22.28 -41.01 13.98
CA VAL A 134 -21.05 -41.38 13.27
C VAL A 134 -21.22 -42.83 12.87
N SER A 135 -20.99 -43.18 11.61
CA SER A 135 -20.42 -44.47 11.19
C SER A 135 -19.95 -44.42 9.73
N LYS A 136 -18.63 -44.58 9.56
CA LYS A 136 -17.96 -45.35 8.50
C LYS A 136 -18.58 -45.33 7.09
N GLU A 137 -17.99 -44.53 6.21
CA GLU A 137 -17.56 -44.92 4.85
C GLU A 137 -17.10 -43.68 4.11
N GLU A 138 -15.93 -43.16 4.49
CA GLU A 138 -14.98 -42.55 3.53
C GLU A 138 -13.59 -42.47 4.17
N GLU A 139 -13.27 -43.53 4.91
CA GLU A 139 -11.90 -43.95 5.21
C GLU A 139 -11.40 -44.78 4.02
N ALA A 140 -11.38 -44.20 2.82
CA ALA A 140 -10.93 -44.93 1.63
C ALA A 140 -10.43 -44.06 0.46
N VAL A 141 -10.29 -42.74 0.60
CA VAL A 141 -9.62 -41.95 -0.44
C VAL A 141 -8.91 -40.79 0.26
N ARG A 142 -7.57 -40.70 0.12
CA ARG A 142 -6.65 -39.76 0.79
C ARG A 142 -5.98 -40.28 2.07
N LYS A 143 -5.48 -41.51 2.02
CA LYS A 143 -4.29 -41.89 2.82
C LYS A 143 -3.51 -43.02 2.15
N ALA A 144 -2.93 -42.75 0.97
CA ALA A 144 -1.89 -43.61 0.40
C ALA A 144 -1.14 -42.89 -0.74
N GLU A 145 -0.59 -41.71 -0.49
CA GLU A 145 0.39 -41.11 -1.41
C GLU A 145 1.26 -40.10 -0.64
N SER A 146 2.28 -40.60 0.06
CA SER A 146 3.55 -39.91 0.39
C SER A 146 4.26 -40.61 1.56
N SER A 147 5.36 -41.32 1.24
CA SER A 147 6.60 -41.62 2.01
C SER A 147 7.09 -43.05 1.69
N ALA A 148 7.94 -43.28 0.66
CA ALA A 148 9.42 -43.28 0.65
C ALA A 148 10.07 -44.51 1.37
N PRO A 149 11.33 -44.95 1.10
CA PRO A 149 12.26 -44.78 -0.04
C PRO A 149 13.02 -46.08 -0.49
N ALA A 150 13.90 -45.90 -1.49
CA ALA A 150 15.23 -46.51 -1.64
C ALA A 150 15.43 -47.93 -2.28
N ALA A 151 16.36 -47.89 -3.26
CA ALA A 151 17.44 -48.86 -3.53
C ALA A 151 17.24 -50.03 -4.53
N ALA A 152 18.28 -50.14 -5.36
CA ALA A 152 18.91 -51.35 -5.89
C ALA A 152 18.31 -52.08 -7.12
N LYS A 153 19.04 -51.89 -8.23
CA LYS A 153 19.70 -52.90 -9.07
C LYS A 153 18.89 -54.14 -9.56
N GLN A 154 18.91 -54.21 -10.91
CA GLN A 154 19.24 -55.37 -11.77
C GLN A 154 18.15 -56.44 -12.05
N LYS A 155 17.73 -56.48 -13.34
CA LYS A 155 17.78 -57.59 -14.35
C LYS A 155 17.49 -59.04 -13.87
N PRO A 156 16.94 -59.96 -14.73
CA PRO A 156 17.33 -60.11 -16.15
C PRO A 156 16.28 -60.69 -17.15
N GLN A 157 16.73 -60.76 -18.43
CA GLN A 157 16.40 -61.77 -19.48
C GLN A 157 14.98 -61.79 -20.09
N GLU A 158 14.72 -62.07 -21.38
CA GLU A 158 15.51 -62.44 -22.55
C GLU A 158 14.59 -62.36 -23.80
N SER A 159 15.09 -61.91 -24.95
CA SER A 159 14.88 -62.56 -26.27
C SER A 159 15.52 -61.77 -27.44
N ARG A 160 16.71 -62.24 -27.86
CA ARG A 160 17.13 -62.66 -29.23
C ARG A 160 16.37 -62.05 -30.43
N LYS A 161 16.96 -61.57 -31.55
CA LYS A 161 18.22 -61.75 -32.34
C LYS A 161 18.43 -60.41 -33.10
N GLY A 162 19.59 -59.95 -33.59
CA GLY A 162 20.85 -60.54 -34.04
C GLY A 162 21.22 -59.92 -35.40
N SER A 163 22.32 -59.16 -35.47
CA SER A 163 23.37 -59.22 -36.53
C SER A 163 24.19 -57.92 -36.64
N LEU A 164 25.50 -58.12 -36.69
CA LEU A 164 26.53 -57.11 -36.87
C LEU A 164 26.58 -56.61 -38.31
N ARG A 165 26.91 -55.33 -38.51
CA ARG A 165 28.10 -54.93 -39.30
C ARG A 165 28.45 -53.45 -39.14
N ARG A 166 29.71 -53.24 -38.75
CA ARG A 166 30.46 -51.99 -38.59
C ARG A 166 30.31 -51.06 -39.80
N ARG A 167 30.00 -49.78 -39.55
CA ARG A 167 30.24 -48.68 -40.50
C ARG A 167 31.66 -48.13 -40.33
N VAL A 168 32.34 -48.04 -41.46
CA VAL A 168 33.66 -47.47 -41.70
C VAL A 168 33.63 -45.97 -41.43
N ARG A 169 34.56 -45.48 -40.61
CA ARG A 169 34.81 -44.05 -40.37
C ARG A 169 35.88 -43.60 -41.38
N LYS A 170 35.52 -42.72 -42.30
CA LYS A 170 36.46 -42.10 -43.25
C LYS A 170 37.14 -40.92 -42.55
N GLU A 171 38.47 -40.91 -42.56
CA GLU A 171 39.26 -39.71 -42.23
C GLU A 171 39.31 -38.79 -43.46
N PRO A 172 39.27 -37.46 -43.30
CA PRO A 172 39.56 -36.54 -44.38
C PRO A 172 41.08 -36.35 -44.53
N MET A 173 41.62 -36.80 -45.67
CA MET A 173 42.93 -36.38 -46.16
C MET A 173 42.90 -34.90 -46.51
N TRP A 174 43.53 -34.06 -45.71
CA TRP A 174 43.98 -32.73 -46.12
C TRP A 174 45.49 -32.79 -46.34
N ARG A 175 45.92 -32.78 -47.61
CA ARG A 175 47.33 -32.60 -47.99
C ARG A 175 47.58 -31.11 -48.19
N LEU A 176 48.45 -30.52 -47.37
CA LEU A 176 48.98 -29.17 -47.59
C LEU A 176 50.09 -29.23 -48.66
N PRO A 177 50.19 -28.26 -49.58
CA PRO A 177 51.34 -28.11 -50.45
C PRO A 177 52.58 -27.72 -49.61
N HIS A 178 53.71 -28.31 -49.97
CA HIS A 178 55.00 -28.12 -49.34
C HIS A 178 55.55 -26.73 -49.73
N LEU A 179 55.51 -25.79 -48.79
CA LEU A 179 56.27 -24.55 -48.90
C LEU A 179 57.75 -24.86 -48.61
N GLU A 180 58.59 -24.71 -49.62
CA GLU A 180 60.04 -24.68 -49.46
C GLU A 180 60.42 -23.51 -48.55
N ARG A 181 61.12 -23.82 -47.44
CA ARG A 181 61.64 -22.81 -46.51
C ARG A 181 63.01 -22.36 -47.02
N PRO A 182 63.26 -21.06 -47.21
CA PRO A 182 64.62 -20.59 -47.46
C PRO A 182 65.46 -20.86 -46.20
N GLN A 183 66.63 -21.46 -46.40
CA GLN A 183 67.61 -21.68 -45.34
C GLN A 183 68.28 -20.35 -44.99
N ILE A 184 67.69 -19.62 -44.05
CA ILE A 184 68.36 -18.49 -43.40
C ILE A 184 69.01 -19.03 -42.13
N GLY A 185 70.35 -19.08 -42.13
CA GLY A 185 71.16 -19.51 -41.00
C GLY A 185 71.09 -18.51 -39.85
N VAL A 186 70.03 -18.57 -39.05
CA VAL A 186 69.93 -17.85 -37.78
C VAL A 186 69.84 -18.87 -36.67
N SER A 187 70.65 -18.71 -35.62
CA SER A 187 70.73 -19.67 -34.53
C SER A 187 69.34 -19.97 -33.96
N ALA A 188 69.04 -21.25 -33.74
CA ALA A 188 67.73 -21.69 -33.23
C ALA A 188 67.33 -21.02 -31.90
N GLN A 189 68.31 -20.49 -31.15
CA GLN A 189 68.09 -19.72 -29.93
C GLN A 189 67.55 -18.31 -30.19
N ILE A 190 67.98 -17.63 -31.26
CA ILE A 190 67.51 -16.30 -31.62
C ILE A 190 66.04 -16.38 -32.09
N VAL A 191 65.72 -17.36 -32.94
CA VAL A 191 64.34 -17.60 -33.42
C VAL A 191 63.41 -17.92 -32.25
N LYS A 192 63.84 -18.76 -31.29
CA LYS A 192 63.07 -19.04 -30.07
C LYS A 192 62.80 -17.78 -29.23
N ARG A 193 63.79 -16.88 -29.09
CA ARG A 193 63.63 -15.62 -28.34
C ARG A 193 62.68 -14.64 -29.04
N PHE A 194 62.75 -14.54 -30.37
CA PHE A 194 61.81 -13.70 -31.14
C PHE A 194 60.38 -14.25 -31.14
N VAL A 195 60.21 -15.57 -31.22
CA VAL A 195 58.88 -16.19 -31.11
C VAL A 195 58.30 -16.01 -29.70
N LEU A 196 59.13 -16.13 -28.65
CA LEU A 196 58.69 -15.89 -27.28
C LEU A 196 58.32 -14.42 -27.05
N ALA A 197 59.11 -13.48 -27.58
CA ALA A 197 58.82 -12.04 -27.51
C ALA A 197 57.57 -11.66 -28.32
N ALA A 198 57.36 -12.24 -29.50
CA ALA A 198 56.15 -12.02 -30.28
C ALA A 198 54.91 -12.59 -29.57
N ALA A 199 55.03 -13.74 -28.91
CA ALA A 199 53.95 -14.33 -28.11
C ALA A 199 53.60 -13.47 -26.89
N THR A 200 54.59 -12.90 -26.19
CA THR A 200 54.32 -12.00 -25.05
C THR A 200 53.69 -10.70 -25.51
N ILE A 201 54.14 -10.11 -26.62
CA ILE A 201 53.52 -8.90 -27.20
C ILE A 201 52.07 -9.19 -27.60
N LEU A 202 51.78 -10.36 -28.18
CA LEU A 202 50.41 -10.76 -28.54
C LEU A 202 49.53 -10.92 -27.29
N VAL A 203 50.03 -11.54 -26.23
CA VAL A 203 49.29 -11.69 -24.96
C VAL A 203 49.03 -10.33 -24.31
N VAL A 204 50.02 -9.43 -24.30
CA VAL A 204 49.86 -8.07 -23.78
C VAL A 204 48.89 -7.25 -24.63
N ALA A 205 48.93 -7.39 -25.95
CA ALA A 205 48.00 -6.72 -26.87
C ALA A 205 46.57 -7.22 -26.67
N ILE A 206 46.35 -8.53 -26.55
CA ILE A 206 45.03 -9.14 -26.27
C ILE A 206 44.52 -8.68 -24.89
N PHE A 207 45.39 -8.61 -23.88
CA PHE A 207 45.05 -8.13 -22.55
C PHE A 207 44.66 -6.65 -22.55
N MET A 208 45.40 -5.80 -23.27
CA MET A 208 45.03 -4.40 -23.49
C MET A 208 43.70 -4.27 -24.24
N LEU A 209 43.44 -5.11 -25.23
CA LEU A 209 42.17 -5.15 -25.98
C LEU A 209 40.99 -5.60 -25.10
N PHE A 210 41.24 -6.44 -24.09
CA PHE A 210 40.26 -6.84 -23.09
C PHE A 210 39.94 -5.69 -22.11
N LEU A 211 40.95 -4.91 -21.70
CA LEU A 211 40.78 -3.74 -20.84
C LEU A 211 40.07 -2.56 -21.54
N MET A 212 40.19 -2.45 -22.87
CA MET A 212 39.55 -1.38 -23.66
C MET A 212 38.10 -1.69 -24.09
N ARG A 213 37.50 -2.82 -23.67
CA ARG A 213 36.10 -3.09 -24.00
C ARG A 213 35.19 -2.03 -23.35
N PRO A 214 34.34 -1.32 -24.12
CA PRO A 214 33.40 -0.37 -23.54
C PRO A 214 32.50 -1.12 -22.54
N LYS A 215 32.37 -0.57 -21.32
CA LYS A 215 31.49 -1.16 -20.31
C LYS A 215 30.09 -1.29 -20.92
N PRO A 216 29.45 -2.47 -20.85
CA PRO A 216 28.12 -2.64 -21.41
C PRO A 216 27.18 -1.63 -20.79
N VAL A 217 26.39 -0.95 -21.62
CA VAL A 217 25.36 -0.01 -21.14
C VAL A 217 24.39 -0.82 -20.28
N PRO A 218 24.18 -0.47 -19.01
CA PRO A 218 23.27 -1.21 -18.14
C PRO A 218 21.87 -1.21 -18.74
N SER A 219 21.19 -2.35 -18.71
CA SER A 219 19.80 -2.43 -19.19
C SER A 219 18.89 -1.54 -18.33
N TYR A 220 17.81 -1.04 -18.94
CA TYR A 220 16.77 -0.29 -18.21
C TYR A 220 16.30 -1.06 -16.97
N GLN A 221 16.00 -2.36 -17.12
CA GLN A 221 15.53 -3.19 -16.01
C GLN A 221 16.53 -3.25 -14.86
N THR A 222 17.83 -3.38 -15.16
CA THR A 222 18.89 -3.37 -14.15
C THR A 222 18.96 -2.03 -13.42
N LEU A 223 18.82 -0.91 -14.13
CA LEU A 223 18.85 0.42 -13.52
C LEU A 223 17.64 0.66 -12.62
N ILE A 224 16.45 0.21 -13.02
CA ILE A 224 15.24 0.29 -12.20
C ILE A 224 15.34 -0.58 -10.95
N GLN A 225 15.83 -1.82 -11.08
CA GLN A 225 16.06 -2.71 -9.93
C GLN A 225 17.07 -2.13 -8.92
N ASN A 226 18.07 -1.40 -9.42
CA ASN A 226 19.06 -0.72 -8.59
C ASN A 226 18.63 0.68 -8.13
N ALA A 227 17.34 1.05 -8.26
CA ALA A 227 16.78 2.37 -7.94
C ALA A 227 17.55 3.56 -8.57
N SER A 228 18.25 3.33 -9.69
CA SER A 228 19.11 4.30 -10.36
C SER A 228 18.32 5.12 -11.38
N TYR A 229 17.21 5.72 -10.93
CA TYR A 229 16.19 6.33 -11.79
C TYR A 229 16.69 7.49 -12.65
N VAL A 230 17.52 8.38 -12.09
CA VAL A 230 18.08 9.52 -12.84
C VAL A 230 19.00 9.06 -13.98
N GLN A 231 19.77 8.00 -13.73
CA GLN A 231 20.63 7.39 -14.74
C GLN A 231 19.82 6.61 -15.78
N ALA A 232 18.77 5.90 -15.34
CA ALA A 232 17.82 5.23 -16.23
C ALA A 232 17.19 6.24 -17.20
N ALA A 233 16.72 7.38 -16.71
CA ALA A 233 16.17 8.45 -17.55
C ALA A 233 17.20 9.10 -18.48
N LYS A 234 18.47 9.16 -18.07
CA LYS A 234 19.54 9.68 -18.94
C LYS A 234 19.78 8.76 -20.13
N LEU A 235 19.82 7.44 -19.90
CA LEU A 235 20.12 6.43 -20.91
C LEU A 235 18.89 6.05 -21.75
N TYR A 236 17.69 6.19 -21.18
CA TYR A 236 16.41 5.83 -21.80
C TYR A 236 15.39 6.99 -21.70
N PRO A 237 15.56 8.09 -22.46
CA PRO A 237 14.68 9.26 -22.35
C PRO A 237 13.19 8.98 -22.63
N SER A 238 12.89 8.03 -23.52
CA SER A 238 11.51 7.60 -23.81
C SER A 238 10.81 6.95 -22.62
N LYS A 239 11.55 6.60 -21.55
CA LYS A 239 11.03 5.97 -20.33
C LYS A 239 10.79 6.95 -19.18
N HIS A 240 10.93 8.26 -19.38
CA HIS A 240 10.73 9.25 -18.30
C HIS A 240 9.37 9.11 -17.61
N ARG A 241 8.29 9.01 -18.38
CA ARG A 241 6.93 8.83 -17.85
C ARG A 241 6.76 7.52 -17.09
N ASP A 242 7.36 6.43 -17.58
CA ASP A 242 7.28 5.12 -16.93
C ASP A 242 8.01 5.12 -15.58
N ILE A 243 9.16 5.80 -15.50
CA ILE A 243 9.92 5.97 -14.26
C ILE A 243 9.12 6.80 -13.26
N GLU A 244 8.60 7.95 -13.68
CA GLU A 244 7.79 8.83 -12.83
C GLU A 244 6.55 8.10 -12.30
N ALA A 245 5.79 7.43 -13.16
CA ALA A 245 4.60 6.67 -12.78
C ALA A 245 4.91 5.56 -11.78
N ARG A 246 6.06 4.88 -11.93
CA ARG A 246 6.54 3.89 -10.96
C ARG A 246 6.85 4.54 -9.61
N LEU A 247 7.58 5.66 -9.60
CA LEU A 247 7.94 6.36 -8.36
C LEU A 247 6.71 6.82 -7.58
N VAL A 248 5.69 7.31 -8.30
CA VAL A 248 4.38 7.67 -7.71
C VAL A 248 3.65 6.44 -7.18
N LYS A 249 3.62 5.34 -7.94
CA LYS A 249 2.98 4.09 -7.53
C LYS A 249 3.63 3.48 -6.29
N ASP A 250 4.96 3.51 -6.23
CA ASP A 250 5.76 2.96 -5.13
C ASP A 250 5.81 3.92 -3.92
N ASN A 251 5.16 5.08 -4.00
CA ASN A 251 5.16 6.15 -3.01
C ASN A 251 6.58 6.60 -2.58
N ASP A 252 7.55 6.53 -3.50
CA ASP A 252 8.94 6.90 -3.26
C ASP A 252 9.14 8.41 -3.49
N GLU A 253 8.70 9.21 -2.52
CA GLU A 253 8.73 10.68 -2.59
C GLU A 253 10.15 11.21 -2.81
N LYS A 254 11.14 10.62 -2.13
CA LYS A 254 12.52 11.10 -2.18
C LYS A 254 13.11 10.92 -3.57
N SER A 255 12.92 9.74 -4.17
CA SER A 255 13.38 9.50 -5.53
C SER A 255 12.58 10.30 -6.55
N LEU A 256 11.26 10.48 -6.35
CA LEU A 256 10.44 11.33 -7.21
C LEU A 256 10.91 12.78 -7.17
N ALA A 257 11.23 13.32 -6.00
CA ALA A 257 11.74 14.67 -5.85
C ALA A 257 13.05 14.87 -6.62
N ALA A 258 14.01 13.96 -6.44
CA ALA A 258 15.29 13.99 -7.16
C ALA A 258 15.10 13.85 -8.69
N PHE A 259 14.14 13.01 -9.10
CA PHE A 259 13.82 12.78 -10.50
C PHE A 259 13.21 14.04 -11.14
N VAL A 260 12.16 14.61 -10.53
CA VAL A 260 11.46 15.82 -11.01
C VAL A 260 12.39 17.04 -11.01
N GLN A 261 13.33 17.13 -10.07
CA GLN A 261 14.34 18.19 -10.08
C GLN A 261 15.23 18.11 -11.31
N LYS A 262 15.60 16.89 -11.75
CA LYS A 262 16.50 16.69 -12.90
C LYS A 262 15.78 16.68 -14.24
N TYR A 263 14.56 16.13 -14.26
CA TYR A 263 13.70 15.98 -15.43
C TYR A 263 12.30 16.51 -15.09
N PRO A 264 12.10 17.84 -15.09
CA PRO A 264 10.85 18.45 -14.67
C PRO A 264 9.71 18.09 -15.63
N SER A 265 8.56 17.74 -15.06
CA SER A 265 7.32 17.51 -15.78
C SER A 265 6.14 18.05 -14.97
N ASN A 266 5.06 18.46 -15.62
CA ASN A 266 3.87 18.97 -14.92
C ASN A 266 3.22 17.87 -14.08
N ASN A 267 3.18 16.64 -14.60
CA ASN A 267 2.67 15.46 -13.91
C ASN A 267 3.49 15.13 -12.66
N GLY A 268 4.82 15.13 -12.78
CA GLY A 268 5.72 14.87 -11.67
C GLY A 268 5.66 15.95 -10.60
N ARG A 269 5.53 17.24 -10.99
CA ARG A 269 5.29 18.34 -10.05
C ARG A 269 3.95 18.19 -9.32
N PHE A 270 2.90 17.81 -10.03
CA PHE A 270 1.58 17.55 -9.45
C PHE A 270 1.63 16.42 -8.43
N ASP A 271 2.15 15.25 -8.83
CA ASP A 271 2.17 14.06 -7.99
C ASP A 271 3.10 14.25 -6.78
N LEU A 272 4.26 14.89 -6.97
CA LEU A 272 5.17 15.23 -5.87
C LEU A 272 4.53 16.21 -4.89
N ALA A 273 3.86 17.25 -5.36
CA ALA A 273 3.15 18.20 -4.49
C ALA A 273 2.08 17.49 -3.66
N TYR A 274 1.36 16.54 -4.26
CA TYR A 274 0.35 15.76 -3.55
C TYR A 274 0.97 14.87 -2.47
N MET A 275 2.05 14.15 -2.78
CA MET A 275 2.78 13.33 -1.80
C MET A 275 3.33 14.16 -0.63
N GLN A 276 3.76 15.39 -0.93
CA GLN A 276 4.23 16.38 0.06
C GLN A 276 3.12 17.10 0.81
N LYS A 277 1.85 16.76 0.56
CA LYS A 277 0.67 17.41 1.16
C LYS A 277 0.60 18.92 0.87
N LYS A 278 1.25 19.39 -0.19
CA LYS A 278 1.23 20.80 -0.63
C LYS A 278 0.00 21.05 -1.51
N PHE A 279 -1.18 20.97 -0.92
CA PHE A 279 -2.45 20.98 -1.65
C PHE A 279 -2.69 22.27 -2.46
N SER A 280 -2.27 23.42 -1.94
CA SER A 280 -2.27 24.68 -2.70
C SER A 280 -1.44 24.57 -3.99
N THR A 281 -0.28 23.91 -3.91
CA THR A 281 0.59 23.67 -5.07
C THR A 281 -0.06 22.70 -6.04
N VAL A 282 -0.66 21.61 -5.56
CA VAL A 282 -1.40 20.64 -6.39
C VAL A 282 -2.46 21.34 -7.24
N ILE A 283 -3.26 22.23 -6.62
CA ILE A 283 -4.27 23.02 -7.33
C ILE A 283 -3.61 23.92 -8.37
N SER A 284 -2.57 24.68 -8.01
CA SER A 284 -1.92 25.60 -8.95
C SER A 284 -1.35 24.91 -10.19
N VAL A 285 -0.69 23.75 -10.03
CA VAL A 285 -0.02 23.04 -11.13
C VAL A 285 -0.98 22.13 -11.92
N SER A 286 -2.21 21.94 -11.44
CA SER A 286 -3.21 21.08 -12.09
C SER A 286 -3.65 21.58 -13.46
N GLN A 287 -3.53 22.88 -13.73
CA GLN A 287 -3.93 23.49 -15.00
C GLN A 287 -3.09 22.97 -16.18
N ASP A 288 -1.82 22.64 -15.92
CA ASP A 288 -0.87 22.19 -16.93
C ASP A 288 -0.59 20.67 -16.88
N ALA A 289 -1.18 19.96 -15.92
CA ALA A 289 -0.99 18.53 -15.71
C ALA A 289 -2.03 17.71 -16.50
N ASP A 290 -1.66 16.50 -16.89
CA ASP A 290 -2.59 15.55 -17.50
C ASP A 290 -3.45 14.89 -16.41
N LEU A 291 -4.69 15.38 -16.29
CA LEU A 291 -5.66 14.99 -15.26
C LEU A 291 -6.35 13.66 -15.57
N THR A 292 -5.61 12.56 -15.38
CA THR A 292 -6.16 11.21 -15.31
C THR A 292 -7.20 11.09 -14.17
N ALA A 293 -8.03 10.05 -14.18
CA ALA A 293 -9.03 9.83 -13.12
C ALA A 293 -8.41 9.87 -11.71
N VAL A 294 -7.25 9.23 -11.51
CA VAL A 294 -6.52 9.25 -10.24
C VAL A 294 -6.07 10.66 -9.85
N ARG A 295 -5.54 11.45 -10.80
CA ARG A 295 -5.14 12.84 -10.51
C ARG A 295 -6.33 13.75 -10.28
N LYS A 296 -7.48 13.51 -10.91
CA LYS A 296 -8.71 14.23 -10.59
C LYS A 296 -9.17 13.94 -9.15
N VAL A 297 -9.09 12.69 -8.68
CA VAL A 297 -9.34 12.37 -7.26
C VAL A 297 -8.37 13.12 -6.35
N LYS A 298 -7.06 13.07 -6.63
CA LYS A 298 -6.04 13.82 -5.86
C LYS A 298 -6.33 15.32 -5.83
N LEU A 299 -6.75 15.90 -6.95
CA LEU A 299 -7.12 17.30 -7.06
C LEU A 299 -8.38 17.62 -6.23
N ALA A 300 -9.41 16.77 -6.30
CA ALA A 300 -10.62 16.94 -5.50
C ALA A 300 -10.31 16.87 -3.99
N ILE A 301 -9.48 15.92 -3.57
CA ILE A 301 -8.99 15.83 -2.19
C ILE A 301 -8.20 17.10 -1.80
N SER A 302 -7.37 17.62 -2.72
CA SER A 302 -6.63 18.87 -2.48
C SER A 302 -7.56 20.07 -2.29
N TYR A 303 -8.66 20.16 -3.05
CA TYR A 303 -9.69 21.17 -2.85
C TYR A 303 -10.39 21.02 -1.50
N ILE A 304 -10.69 19.81 -1.06
CA ILE A 304 -11.28 19.55 0.27
C ILE A 304 -10.37 20.10 1.37
N TYR A 305 -9.06 19.80 1.33
CA TYR A 305 -8.11 20.31 2.34
C TYR A 305 -7.88 21.82 2.27
N GLN A 306 -8.21 22.44 1.16
CA GLN A 306 -8.16 23.89 0.99
C GLN A 306 -9.51 24.56 1.31
N ASN A 307 -10.40 23.87 2.02
CA ASN A 307 -11.74 24.34 2.40
C ASN A 307 -12.61 24.73 1.18
N GLN A 308 -12.42 24.04 0.05
CA GLN A 308 -13.14 24.27 -1.21
C GLN A 308 -13.93 23.02 -1.66
N PRO A 309 -14.85 22.48 -0.83
CA PRO A 309 -15.58 21.26 -1.16
C PRO A 309 -16.48 21.37 -2.41
N GLU A 310 -16.86 22.57 -2.82
CA GLU A 310 -17.64 22.80 -4.06
C GLU A 310 -16.85 22.46 -5.32
N ASN A 311 -15.55 22.81 -5.36
CA ASN A 311 -14.68 22.44 -6.49
C ASN A 311 -14.49 20.92 -6.56
N ALA A 312 -14.40 20.26 -5.40
CA ALA A 312 -14.39 18.80 -5.33
C ALA A 312 -15.71 18.17 -5.79
N LEU A 313 -16.85 18.81 -5.49
CA LEU A 313 -18.17 18.40 -5.98
C LEU A 313 -18.25 18.43 -7.51
N THR A 314 -17.76 19.50 -8.14
CA THR A 314 -17.68 19.61 -9.61
C THR A 314 -16.87 18.46 -10.19
N ILE A 315 -15.69 18.18 -9.64
CA ILE A 315 -14.85 17.07 -10.09
C ILE A 315 -15.56 15.73 -9.90
N ASN A 316 -16.22 15.52 -8.75
CA ASN A 316 -16.89 14.24 -8.50
C ASN A 316 -18.15 14.03 -9.34
N SER A 317 -18.73 15.08 -9.94
CA SER A 317 -19.81 14.92 -10.92
C SER A 317 -19.36 14.14 -12.17
N GLU A 318 -18.06 14.24 -12.50
CA GLU A 318 -17.43 13.49 -13.59
C GLU A 318 -16.96 12.10 -13.14
N ILE A 319 -16.30 12.02 -11.97
CA ILE A 319 -15.70 10.77 -11.47
C ILE A 319 -16.78 9.81 -10.95
N LYS A 320 -17.82 10.33 -10.32
CA LYS A 320 -18.91 9.58 -9.67
C LYS A 320 -18.40 8.58 -8.63
N SER A 321 -17.35 8.92 -7.89
CA SER A 321 -16.80 8.07 -6.82
C SER A 321 -17.68 8.19 -5.57
N PRO A 322 -18.26 7.08 -5.07
CA PRO A 322 -19.01 7.08 -3.81
C PRO A 322 -18.15 7.48 -2.61
N GLN A 323 -16.87 7.10 -2.60
CA GLN A 323 -15.92 7.44 -1.53
C GLN A 323 -15.63 8.95 -1.52
N LEU A 324 -15.33 9.53 -2.69
CA LEU A 324 -15.12 10.97 -2.80
C LEU A 324 -16.40 11.75 -2.44
N GLN A 325 -17.58 11.20 -2.78
CA GLN A 325 -18.87 11.77 -2.40
C GLN A 325 -19.05 11.86 -0.87
N GLN A 326 -18.65 10.82 -0.13
CA GLN A 326 -18.66 10.83 1.34
C GLN A 326 -17.71 11.88 1.91
N LEU A 327 -16.49 12.00 1.37
CA LEU A 327 -15.53 13.00 1.82
C LEU A 327 -16.03 14.44 1.56
N ILE A 328 -16.61 14.68 0.39
CA ILE A 328 -17.20 15.98 0.05
C ILE A 328 -18.38 16.28 0.98
N PHE A 329 -19.25 15.30 1.25
CA PHE A 329 -20.37 15.45 2.18
C PHE A 329 -19.91 15.91 3.57
N LEU A 330 -18.89 15.26 4.14
CA LEU A 330 -18.33 15.66 5.42
C LEU A 330 -17.71 17.05 5.36
N ALA A 331 -16.91 17.35 4.33
CA ALA A 331 -16.30 18.66 4.15
C ALA A 331 -17.34 19.79 4.02
N LEU A 332 -18.46 19.55 3.34
CA LEU A 332 -19.59 20.50 3.28
C LEU A 332 -20.17 20.75 4.68
N ILE A 333 -20.30 19.72 5.51
CA ILE A 333 -20.75 19.87 6.90
C ILE A 333 -19.73 20.63 7.73
N HIS A 334 -18.43 20.38 7.56
CA HIS A 334 -17.34 21.08 8.26
C HIS A 334 -17.28 22.57 7.91
N GLU A 335 -17.62 22.93 6.67
CA GLU A 335 -17.67 24.30 6.18
C GLU A 335 -19.03 24.99 6.39
N GLY A 336 -20.07 24.22 6.71
CA GLY A 336 -21.38 24.75 7.15
C GLY A 336 -22.35 24.92 5.99
N LYS A 337 -22.01 24.31 4.86
CA LYS A 337 -22.77 24.30 3.61
C LYS A 337 -23.85 23.22 3.67
N LEU A 338 -24.73 23.32 4.67
CA LEU A 338 -25.67 22.27 5.04
C LEU A 338 -26.72 21.97 3.96
N ASP A 339 -27.11 22.95 3.14
CA ASP A 339 -28.05 22.73 2.04
C ASP A 339 -27.45 21.87 0.93
N GLN A 340 -26.16 22.11 0.62
CA GLN A 340 -25.42 21.30 -0.34
C GLN A 340 -25.18 19.89 0.23
N ALA A 341 -24.81 19.79 1.51
CA ALA A 341 -24.66 18.50 2.19
C ALA A 341 -25.97 17.71 2.19
N ALA A 342 -27.12 18.36 2.41
CA ALA A 342 -28.44 17.74 2.37
C ALA A 342 -28.81 17.23 0.97
N THR A 343 -28.48 18.00 -0.07
CA THR A 343 -28.67 17.57 -1.46
C THR A 343 -27.81 16.35 -1.77
N LEU A 344 -26.56 16.35 -1.31
CA LEU A 344 -25.64 15.24 -1.52
C LEU A 344 -26.06 13.99 -0.75
N ALA A 345 -26.49 14.11 0.51
CA ALA A 345 -26.99 13.00 1.33
C ALA A 345 -28.14 12.25 0.64
N LYS A 346 -29.11 12.98 0.07
CA LYS A 346 -30.22 12.38 -0.71
C LYS A 346 -29.71 11.55 -1.89
N SER A 347 -28.69 12.06 -2.60
CA SER A 347 -28.11 11.35 -3.75
C SER A 347 -27.27 10.13 -3.35
N MET A 348 -26.76 10.08 -2.12
CA MET A 348 -25.96 8.96 -1.61
C MET A 348 -26.81 7.76 -1.18
N ASN A 349 -28.12 7.96 -0.95
CA ASN A 349 -29.05 6.94 -0.43
C ASN A 349 -28.49 6.17 0.79
N ASN A 350 -27.85 6.91 1.71
CA ASN A 350 -27.17 6.35 2.87
C ASN A 350 -27.80 6.91 4.16
N LYS A 351 -28.45 6.05 4.94
CA LYS A 351 -29.11 6.42 6.20
C LYS A 351 -28.15 7.01 7.25
N ASP A 352 -26.87 6.64 7.20
CA ASP A 352 -25.89 7.21 8.12
C ASP A 352 -25.51 8.64 7.73
N ALA A 353 -25.55 8.99 6.43
CA ALA A 353 -25.35 10.36 5.98
C ALA A 353 -26.46 11.29 6.53
N ASP A 354 -27.71 10.82 6.55
CA ASP A 354 -28.81 11.60 7.14
C ASP A 354 -28.58 11.85 8.64
N LYS A 355 -28.14 10.84 9.41
CA LYS A 355 -27.82 11.02 10.83
C LYS A 355 -26.71 12.03 11.04
N VAL A 356 -25.62 11.92 10.28
CA VAL A 356 -24.47 12.84 10.38
C VAL A 356 -24.89 14.27 10.01
N LEU A 357 -25.75 14.42 9.00
CA LEU A 357 -26.31 15.72 8.62
C LEU A 357 -27.15 16.33 9.75
N GLU A 358 -27.99 15.56 10.41
CA GLU A 358 -28.81 16.05 11.53
C GLU A 358 -27.97 16.49 12.73
N VAL A 359 -26.91 15.73 13.05
CA VAL A 359 -25.93 16.16 14.07
C VAL A 359 -25.20 17.43 13.62
N GLY A 360 -24.79 17.51 12.35
CA GLY A 360 -24.15 18.69 11.76
C GLY A 360 -25.03 19.94 11.83
N LYS A 361 -26.33 19.82 11.53
CA LYS A 361 -27.33 20.89 11.70
C LYS A 361 -27.44 21.34 13.16
N THR A 362 -27.47 20.39 14.09
CA THR A 362 -27.54 20.67 15.53
C THR A 362 -26.33 21.49 15.98
N TYR A 363 -25.12 21.08 15.60
CA TYR A 363 -23.89 21.81 15.93
C TYR A 363 -23.81 23.17 15.25
N GLN A 364 -24.26 23.29 13.99
CA GLN A 364 -24.32 24.59 13.31
C GLN A 364 -25.29 25.55 13.99
N ALA A 365 -26.48 25.08 14.40
CA ALA A 365 -27.45 25.92 15.11
C ALA A 365 -26.91 26.39 16.46
N ALA A 366 -26.24 25.50 17.21
CA ALA A 366 -25.58 25.85 18.46
C ALA A 366 -24.43 26.85 18.25
N TYR A 367 -23.63 26.68 17.19
CA TYR A 367 -22.58 27.61 16.78
C TYR A 367 -23.14 29.01 16.47
N GLU A 368 -24.18 29.13 15.64
CA GLU A 368 -24.76 30.42 15.27
C GLU A 368 -25.40 31.13 16.47
N LYS A 369 -26.05 30.38 17.38
CA LYS A 369 -26.57 30.93 18.63
C LYS A 369 -25.45 31.49 19.50
N ALA A 370 -24.40 30.70 19.74
CA ALA A 370 -23.26 31.13 20.55
C ALA A 370 -22.53 32.35 19.95
N LYS A 371 -22.41 32.39 18.61
CA LYS A 371 -21.87 33.54 17.88
C LYS A 371 -22.74 34.80 18.04
N ALA A 372 -24.06 34.67 18.01
CA ALA A 372 -24.98 35.78 18.24
C ALA A 372 -24.89 36.29 19.69
N ASP A 373 -24.88 35.37 20.66
CA ASP A 373 -24.77 35.69 22.09
C ASP A 373 -23.43 36.37 22.41
N ALA A 374 -22.32 35.93 21.82
CA ALA A 374 -21.00 36.56 21.98
C ALA A 374 -20.99 38.05 21.58
N ASN A 375 -21.84 38.45 20.63
CA ASN A 375 -21.96 39.82 20.13
C ASN A 375 -23.16 40.58 20.71
N ASN A 376 -23.94 39.96 21.60
CA ASN A 376 -25.19 40.54 22.10
C ASN A 376 -24.93 41.56 23.21
N PRO A 377 -25.18 42.87 23.00
CA PRO A 377 -24.90 43.91 23.99
C PRO A 377 -25.78 43.84 25.24
N LYS A 378 -26.86 43.04 25.21
CA LYS A 378 -27.76 42.83 26.36
C LYS A 378 -27.22 41.81 27.37
N LEU A 379 -26.18 41.05 27.02
CA LEU A 379 -25.56 40.06 27.88
C LEU A 379 -24.38 40.68 28.66
N SER A 380 -24.07 40.09 29.82
CA SER A 380 -22.91 40.50 30.60
C SER A 380 -21.61 40.22 29.83
N GLU A 381 -20.53 40.89 30.19
CA GLU A 381 -19.21 40.61 29.60
C GLU A 381 -18.79 39.15 29.84
N THR A 382 -19.09 38.59 31.02
CA THR A 382 -18.81 37.19 31.36
C THR A 382 -19.57 36.23 30.45
N ASP A 383 -20.87 36.47 30.24
CA ASP A 383 -21.70 35.62 29.39
C ASP A 383 -21.26 35.69 27.93
N ARG A 384 -20.91 36.89 27.43
CA ARG A 384 -20.36 37.05 26.08
C ARG A 384 -19.05 36.30 25.89
N LYS A 385 -18.15 36.34 26.88
CA LYS A 385 -16.89 35.58 26.85
C LYS A 385 -17.13 34.07 26.88
N GLN A 386 -18.13 33.60 27.63
CA GLN A 386 -18.50 32.19 27.65
C GLN A 386 -19.10 31.76 26.30
N ALA A 387 -19.99 32.56 25.73
CA ALA A 387 -20.57 32.31 24.41
C ALA A 387 -19.51 32.24 23.31
N LEU A 388 -18.45 33.05 23.37
CA LEU A 388 -17.32 32.95 22.45
C LEU A 388 -16.57 31.60 22.58
N LYS A 389 -16.36 31.10 23.80
CA LYS A 389 -15.78 29.76 24.02
C LYS A 389 -16.70 28.67 23.46
N ASP A 390 -17.99 28.77 23.71
CA ASP A 390 -18.98 27.82 23.22
C ASP A 390 -19.03 27.82 21.70
N GLN A 391 -18.93 28.99 21.06
CA GLN A 391 -18.82 29.13 19.61
C GLN A 391 -17.62 28.31 19.08
N HIS A 392 -16.43 28.45 19.67
CA HIS A 392 -15.26 27.67 19.27
C HIS A 392 -15.46 26.16 19.48
N ASN A 393 -16.07 25.76 20.60
CA ASN A 393 -16.35 24.36 20.90
C ASN A 393 -17.32 23.73 19.90
N TRP A 394 -18.41 24.42 19.56
CA TRP A 394 -19.40 23.92 18.58
C TRP A 394 -18.81 23.85 17.17
N LEU A 395 -17.96 24.81 16.79
CA LEU A 395 -17.22 24.75 15.54
C LEU A 395 -16.29 23.53 15.49
N ALA A 396 -15.55 23.27 16.57
CA ALA A 396 -14.65 22.12 16.67
C ALA A 396 -15.43 20.79 16.62
N LEU A 397 -16.55 20.68 17.33
CA LEU A 397 -17.41 19.50 17.30
C LEU A 397 -17.96 19.24 15.89
N ARG A 398 -18.40 20.30 15.19
CA ARG A 398 -18.86 20.20 13.80
C ARG A 398 -17.76 19.75 12.85
N LYS A 399 -16.55 20.30 12.98
CA LYS A 399 -15.39 19.87 12.19
C LYS A 399 -14.92 18.45 12.54
N SER A 400 -15.19 17.96 13.74
CA SER A 400 -14.83 16.59 14.13
C SER A 400 -15.79 15.51 13.60
N LEU A 401 -16.90 15.89 12.96
CA LEU A 401 -17.87 14.93 12.44
C LEU A 401 -17.24 14.05 11.36
N GLY A 402 -17.37 12.73 11.52
CA GLY A 402 -16.70 11.75 10.66
C GLY A 402 -15.26 11.41 11.09
N GLY A 403 -14.81 11.93 12.24
CA GLY A 403 -13.43 11.80 12.73
C GLY A 403 -12.55 12.96 12.26
N LYS A 404 -11.39 13.14 12.92
CA LYS A 404 -10.39 14.10 12.43
C LYS A 404 -9.74 13.54 11.17
N SER A 405 -9.70 14.33 10.11
CA SER A 405 -8.93 13.94 8.94
C SER A 405 -7.43 14.10 9.24
N PRO A 406 -6.54 13.16 8.84
CA PRO A 406 -5.10 13.18 9.14
C PRO A 406 -4.30 14.36 8.54
N TYR A 407 -4.98 15.36 7.98
CA TYR A 407 -4.38 16.56 7.41
C TYR A 407 -4.86 17.84 8.10
N GLU A 408 -5.89 17.77 8.95
CA GLU A 408 -6.33 18.89 9.80
C GLU A 408 -5.31 19.21 10.90
N GLU A 409 -4.36 18.32 11.20
CA GLU A 409 -3.27 18.57 12.16
C GLU A 409 -2.19 19.55 11.63
N SER A 410 -2.19 19.89 10.35
CA SER A 410 -1.09 20.66 9.72
C SER A 410 -1.34 22.16 9.49
N THR A 411 -2.49 22.70 9.94
CA THR A 411 -2.85 24.11 9.68
C THR A 411 -2.85 25.02 10.91
N ASN A 412 -2.36 24.53 12.05
CA ASN A 412 -2.04 25.38 13.19
C ASN A 412 -0.56 25.79 13.15
N GLU A 413 -0.24 26.77 12.29
CA GLU A 413 0.87 27.71 12.51
C GLU A 413 0.31 29.11 12.69
#